data_AF-A0A7G1IJ48-F1
#
_entry.id   AF-A0A7G1IJ48-F1
#
_cell.length_a   1.000
_cell.length_b   1.000
_cell.length_c   1.000
_cell.angle_alpha   90.00
_cell.angle_beta   90.00
_cell.angle_gamma   90.00
#
_symmetry.space_group_name_H-M   'P 1'
#
loop_
_entity.id
_entity.type
_entity.pdbx_description
1 polymer ?
#
loop_
_entity_poly.entity_id
_entity_poly.type
_entity_poly.pdbx_seq_one_letter_code
_entity_poly.pdbx_strand_id
1 'polypeptide(L)'
;MATSREPIKVAGELTWRVPSLSVADATAFFTDRALLARPDFVIDDDSAAMVRQICRRLDGMPLALELAAARCGRCRCPTSSPVWTTASGC
;
A
#
# COMPACT_ATOMS: atom_id res chain seq x y z
N MET A 1 -5.81 4.29 -27.81
CA MET A 1 -4.63 4.73 -27.03
C MET A 1 -3.99 3.49 -26.44
N ALA A 2 -2.67 3.33 -26.60
CA ALA A 2 -1.94 2.18 -26.06
C ALA A 2 -0.90 2.69 -25.06
N THR A 3 -0.71 1.97 -23.95
CA THR A 3 0.37 2.23 -23.00
C THR A 3 1.39 1.09 -23.08
N SER A 4 2.68 1.43 -23.08
CA SER A 4 3.79 0.47 -23.09
C SER A 4 4.78 0.82 -21.98
N ARG A 5 5.51 -0.18 -21.48
CA ARG A 5 6.63 0.01 -20.52
C ARG A 5 7.96 0.30 -21.21
N GLU A 6 8.03 0.06 -22.51
CA GLU A 6 9.20 0.33 -23.33
C GLU A 6 8.80 1.27 -24.48
N PRO A 7 9.64 2.28 -24.79
CA PRO A 7 9.39 3.16 -25.91
C PRO A 7 9.46 2.37 -27.21
N ILE A 8 8.45 2.53 -28.06
CA ILE A 8 8.31 1.82 -29.33
C ILE A 8 9.15 2.48 -30.45
N LYS A 9 9.69 3.68 -30.19
CA LYS A 9 10.60 4.44 -31.06
C LYS A 9 10.00 4.75 -32.44
N VAL A 10 8.72 5.09 -32.48
CA VAL A 10 8.03 5.54 -33.69
C VAL A 10 7.92 7.06 -33.73
N ALA A 11 7.91 7.62 -34.93
CA ALA A 11 7.71 9.05 -35.12
C ALA A 11 6.36 9.49 -34.51
N GLY A 12 6.39 10.53 -33.69
CA GLY A 12 5.21 11.03 -32.97
C GLY A 12 4.94 10.37 -31.62
N GLU A 13 5.81 9.48 -31.12
CA GLU A 13 5.70 8.93 -29.77
C GLU A 13 5.90 10.00 -28.68
N LEU A 14 5.01 10.01 -27.69
CA LEU A 14 5.13 10.83 -26.47
C LEU A 14 5.47 9.94 -25.28
N THR A 15 6.70 10.05 -24.77
CA THR A 15 7.11 9.36 -23.54
C THR A 15 6.76 10.21 -22.32
N TRP A 16 5.81 9.76 -21.52
CA TRP A 16 5.46 10.40 -20.25
C TRP A 16 6.09 9.66 -19.07
N ARG A 17 6.92 10.35 -18.27
CA ARG A 17 7.39 9.80 -16.99
C ARG A 17 6.33 10.01 -15.92
N VAL A 18 5.94 8.93 -15.26
CA VAL A 18 5.02 9.01 -14.12
C VAL A 18 5.80 9.52 -12.89
N PRO A 19 5.41 10.65 -12.30
CA PRO A 19 6.06 11.15 -11.09
C PRO A 19 5.74 10.27 -9.89
N SER A 20 6.65 10.21 -8.91
CA SER A 20 6.39 9.65 -7.59
C SER A 20 5.41 10.51 -6.81
N LEU A 21 4.62 9.89 -5.94
CA LEU A 21 3.71 10.59 -5.03
C LEU A 21 4.47 11.25 -3.87
N SER A 22 3.93 12.36 -3.35
CA SER A 22 4.38 12.88 -2.06
C SER A 22 4.10 11.86 -0.95
N VAL A 23 4.75 11.96 0.20
CA VAL A 23 4.51 11.01 1.31
C VAL A 23 3.04 11.05 1.78
N ALA A 24 2.40 12.22 1.74
CA ALA A 24 0.99 12.37 2.09
C ALA A 24 0.08 11.66 1.08
N ASP A 25 0.30 11.89 -0.22
CA ASP A 25 -0.49 11.26 -1.29
C ASP A 25 -0.24 9.75 -1.37
N ALA A 26 1.00 9.32 -1.16
CA ALA A 26 1.38 7.91 -1.08
C ALA A 26 0.67 7.21 0.07
N THR A 27 0.53 7.88 1.22
CA THR A 27 -0.18 7.34 2.38
C THR A 27 -1.68 7.21 2.08
N ALA A 28 -2.30 8.26 1.53
CA ALA A 28 -3.72 8.20 1.14
C ALA A 28 -3.99 7.12 0.08
N PHE A 29 -3.13 7.03 -0.94
CA PHE A 29 -3.20 6.00 -1.98
C PHE A 29 -3.07 4.59 -1.40
N PHE A 30 -2.10 4.37 -0.52
CA PHE A 30 -1.89 3.08 0.14
C PHE A 30 -3.14 2.67 0.95
N THR A 31 -3.71 3.60 1.73
CA THR A 31 -4.91 3.34 2.53
C THR A 31 -6.08 2.91 1.66
N ASP A 32 -6.34 3.64 0.58
CA ASP A 32 -7.43 3.30 -0.34
C ASP A 32 -7.24 1.90 -0.95
N ARG A 33 -6.03 1.58 -1.41
CA ARG A 33 -5.71 0.25 -1.93
C ARG A 33 -5.80 -0.84 -0.87
N ALA A 34 -5.41 -0.56 0.37
CA ALA A 34 -5.48 -1.50 1.48
C ALA A 34 -6.94 -1.81 1.85
N LEU A 35 -7.82 -0.79 1.84
CA LEU A 35 -9.27 -0.94 2.06
C LEU A 35 -9.94 -1.77 0.96
N LEU A 36 -9.56 -1.56 -0.30
CA LEU A 36 -10.03 -2.40 -1.42
C LEU A 36 -9.60 -3.87 -1.27
N ALA A 37 -8.41 -4.11 -0.74
CA ALA A 37 -7.89 -5.46 -0.51
C ALA A 37 -8.46 -6.12 0.77
N ARG A 38 -8.77 -5.33 1.81
CA ARG A 38 -9.33 -5.76 3.09
C ARG A 38 -10.20 -4.63 3.68
N PRO A 39 -11.53 -4.70 3.56
CA PRO A 39 -12.44 -3.65 4.06
C PRO A 39 -12.30 -3.38 5.57
N ASP A 40 -11.92 -4.39 6.36
CA ASP A 40 -11.68 -4.28 7.81
C ASP A 40 -10.32 -3.65 8.16
N PHE A 41 -9.59 -3.10 7.18
CA PHE A 41 -8.32 -2.43 7.43
C PHE A 41 -8.55 -1.08 8.11
N VAL A 42 -8.22 -1.01 9.41
CA VAL A 42 -8.25 0.22 10.21
C VAL A 42 -6.84 0.81 10.28
N ILE A 43 -6.74 2.12 10.08
CA ILE A 43 -5.52 2.88 10.38
C ILE A 43 -5.67 3.51 11.77
N ASP A 44 -4.79 3.10 12.67
CA ASP A 44 -4.48 3.72 13.96
C ASP A 44 -3.13 4.48 13.89
N ASP A 45 -2.74 5.15 14.97
CA ASP A 45 -1.51 5.97 14.97
C ASP A 45 -0.23 5.15 14.72
N ASP A 46 -0.17 3.91 15.22
CA ASP A 46 0.98 3.01 15.05
C ASP A 46 1.09 2.51 13.61
N SER A 47 -0.03 2.11 13.01
CA SER A 47 -0.10 1.70 11.60
C SER A 47 0.10 2.89 10.66
N ALA A 48 -0.34 4.10 11.01
CA ALA A 48 -0.06 5.32 10.23
C ALA A 48 1.45 5.61 10.15
N ALA A 49 2.17 5.45 11.26
CA ALA A 49 3.63 5.59 11.28
C ALA A 49 4.31 4.51 10.40
N MET A 50 3.85 3.26 10.49
CA MET A 50 4.33 2.16 9.66
C MET A 50 4.08 2.40 8.17
N VAL A 51 2.87 2.82 7.78
CA VAL A 51 2.49 3.12 6.39
C VAL A 51 3.36 4.25 5.83
N ARG A 52 3.61 5.31 6.60
CA ARG A 52 4.53 6.39 6.20
C ARG A 52 5.95 5.87 5.98
N GLN A 53 6.43 4.95 6.81
CA GLN A 53 7.75 4.33 6.63
C GLN A 53 7.79 3.48 5.36
N ILE A 54 6.74 2.71 5.08
CA ILE A 54 6.59 1.95 3.82
C ILE A 54 6.61 2.91 2.63
N CYS A 55 5.82 3.98 2.66
CA CYS A 55 5.75 4.97 1.58
C CYS A 55 7.11 5.61 1.29
N ARG A 56 7.89 5.90 2.32
CA ARG A 56 9.27 6.40 2.18
C ARG A 56 10.21 5.35 1.58
N ARG A 57 10.11 4.09 2.01
CA ARG A 57 10.96 2.99 1.49
C ARG A 57 10.64 2.60 0.05
N LEU A 58 9.42 2.88 -0.40
CA LEU A 58 8.96 2.63 -1.77
C LEU A 58 9.06 3.88 -2.65
N ASP A 59 9.70 4.95 -2.16
CA ASP A 59 9.93 6.23 -2.87
C ASP A 59 8.65 6.85 -3.45
N GLY A 60 7.48 6.57 -2.88
CA GLY A 60 6.20 7.03 -3.42
C GLY A 60 5.84 6.45 -4.80
N MET A 61 6.47 5.35 -5.23
CA MET A 61 6.16 4.70 -6.51
C MET A 61 4.77 4.03 -6.47
N PRO A 62 3.80 4.47 -7.29
CA PRO A 62 2.41 4.01 -7.19
C PRO A 62 2.25 2.48 -7.29
N LEU A 63 2.95 1.85 -8.23
CA LEU A 63 2.88 0.40 -8.44
C LEU A 63 3.43 -0.39 -7.23
N ALA A 64 4.50 0.10 -6.61
CA ALA A 64 5.09 -0.54 -5.43
C ALA A 64 4.15 -0.44 -4.23
N LEU A 65 3.52 0.74 -4.03
CA LEU A 65 2.53 0.96 -2.98
C LEU A 65 1.30 0.06 -3.13
N GLU A 66 0.80 -0.09 -4.35
CA GLU A 66 -0.35 -0.96 -4.65
C GLU A 66 -0.07 -2.43 -4.30
N LEU A 67 1.09 -2.95 -4.71
CA LEU A 67 1.50 -4.32 -4.40
C LEU A 67 1.69 -4.55 -2.90
N ALA A 68 2.25 -3.56 -2.19
CA ALA A 68 2.41 -3.61 -0.75
C ALA A 68 1.04 -3.61 -0.03
N ALA A 69 0.13 -2.72 -0.41
CA ALA A 69 -1.24 -2.64 0.12
C ALA A 69 -2.01 -3.95 -0.12
N ALA A 70 -1.90 -4.52 -1.32
CA ALA A 70 -2.52 -5.81 -1.64
C ALA A 70 -1.94 -7.00 -0.84
N ARG A 71 -0.76 -6.85 -0.23
CA ARG A 71 -0.17 -7.88 0.65
C ARG A 71 -0.68 -7.79 2.09
N CYS A 72 -1.10 -6.61 2.56
CA CYS A 72 -1.72 -6.45 3.88
C CYS A 72 -3.00 -7.27 4.04
N GLY A 73 -3.80 -7.41 2.96
CA GLY A 73 -4.98 -8.28 2.94
C GLY A 73 -4.68 -9.78 2.89
N ARG A 74 -3.44 -10.19 2.59
CA ARG A 74 -3.03 -11.59 2.47
C ARG A 74 -2.34 -12.14 3.72
N CYS A 75 -1.98 -11.30 4.68
CA CYS A 75 -1.61 -11.76 6.02
C CYS A 75 -2.86 -12.36 6.68
N ARG A 76 -2.98 -13.69 6.62
CA ARG A 76 -3.92 -14.45 7.44
C ARG A 76 -3.52 -14.27 8.90
N CYS A 77 -4.03 -13.25 9.56
CA CYS A 77 -4.26 -13.30 10.99
C CYS A 77 -5.67 -13.92 11.17
N PRO A 78 -5.84 -14.95 12.02
CA PRO A 78 -7.18 -15.33 12.46
C PRO A 78 -7.69 -14.18 13.32
N THR A 79 -8.48 -13.28 12.72
CA THR A 79 -9.21 -12.25 13.46
C THR A 79 -10.34 -12.95 14.24
N SER A 80 -10.46 -12.62 15.53
CA SER A 80 -11.39 -13.13 16.55
C SER A 80 -10.97 -14.39 17.35
N SER A 81 -10.15 -14.18 18.38
CA SER A 81 -10.37 -14.90 19.64
C SER A 81 -10.07 -13.97 20.82
N PRO A 82 -11.04 -13.69 21.72
CA PRO A 82 -10.81 -12.92 22.94
C PRO A 82 -10.14 -13.75 24.06
N VAL A 83 -9.35 -14.79 23.73
CA VAL A 83 -8.87 -15.78 24.72
C VAL A 83 -7.68 -15.32 25.58
N TRP A 84 -7.18 -14.09 25.42
CA TRP A 84 -6.02 -13.60 26.19
C TRP A 84 -6.37 -13.00 27.57
N THR A 85 -7.59 -13.21 28.09
CA THR A 85 -8.04 -12.56 29.35
C THR A 85 -7.98 -13.44 30.60
N THR A 86 -7.46 -14.66 30.61
CA THR A 86 -7.24 -15.36 31.91
C THR A 86 -6.19 -16.47 31.82
N ALA A 87 -4.91 -16.11 31.93
CA ALA A 87 -3.85 -16.99 32.44
C ALA A 87 -2.52 -16.23 32.57
N SER A 88 -2.44 -15.34 33.57
CA SER A 88 -1.15 -14.97 34.20
C SER A 88 -1.44 -14.58 35.65
N GLY A 89 -1.96 -15.54 36.40
CA GLY A 89 -1.80 -15.62 37.83
C GLY A 89 -0.77 -16.71 38.11
N CYS A 90 0.45 -16.29 38.40
CA CYS A 90 1.41 -16.97 39.27
C CYS A 90 2.24 -15.86 39.94
#